data_AF-A0A428Q5D1-F1
#
_entry.id   AF-A0A428Q5D1-F1
#
_cell.length_a   1.000
_cell.length_b   1.000
_cell.length_c   1.000
_cell.angle_alpha   90.00
_cell.angle_beta   90.00
_cell.angle_gamma   90.00
#
_symmetry.space_group_name_H-M   'P 1'
#
loop_
_entity.id
_entity.type
_entity.pdbx_description
1 polymer ?
#
loop_
_entity_poly.entity_id
_entity_poly.type
_entity_poly.pdbx_seq_one_letter_code
_entity_poly.pdbx_strand_id
1 'polypeptide(L)'
;MLSYSHQPRALPILYLHSPDPSVPIGETLAGIQDLYVAGAFRRFGISNYTAEEVRSIHDHQRGKGWVLPTVYQGNYNPVARTYEKNLFPTLRELGIAFYAYSPAAGGFLTKTKQQVLEGKGRFSKSAGSFSDLYHALYNRPSLLKALASWHEIARDAECPPCVLALRWVAFNSPLEAEHGDAVIVGAGDIDQ
;
A
#
# COMPACT_ATOMS: atom_id res chain seq x y z
N MET A 1 -28.16 -35.78 -9.50
CA MET A 1 -28.21 -34.76 -8.44
C MET A 1 -26.76 -34.33 -8.17
N LEU A 2 -26.26 -33.32 -8.89
CA LEU A 2 -24.89 -32.82 -8.69
C LEU A 2 -24.91 -31.87 -7.49
N SER A 3 -24.50 -32.38 -6.34
CA SER A 3 -24.21 -31.56 -5.16
C SER A 3 -22.97 -30.72 -5.46
N TYR A 4 -23.16 -29.49 -5.92
CA TYR A 4 -22.10 -28.49 -5.89
C TYR A 4 -21.97 -28.03 -4.44
N SER A 5 -21.06 -28.65 -3.69
CA SER A 5 -20.59 -28.08 -2.45
C SER A 5 -19.87 -26.77 -2.78
N HIS A 6 -20.56 -25.64 -2.65
CA HIS A 6 -19.94 -24.31 -2.61
C HIS A 6 -19.14 -24.21 -1.30
N GLN A 7 -17.99 -24.88 -1.23
CA GLN A 7 -16.98 -24.45 -0.29
C GLN A 7 -16.41 -23.12 -0.81
N PRO A 8 -16.46 -22.04 -0.02
CA PRO A 8 -15.89 -20.77 -0.45
C PRO A 8 -14.41 -20.97 -0.75
N ARG A 9 -13.97 -20.52 -1.92
CA ARG A 9 -12.57 -20.61 -2.34
C ARG A 9 -11.72 -19.78 -1.38
N ALA A 10 -10.67 -20.40 -0.83
CA ALA A 10 -9.70 -19.72 0.02
C ALA A 10 -9.19 -18.42 -0.61
N LEU A 11 -9.13 -17.34 0.17
CA LEU A 11 -8.59 -16.06 -0.28
C LEU A 11 -7.09 -16.23 -0.63
N PRO A 12 -6.62 -15.70 -1.76
CA PRO A 12 -5.20 -15.76 -2.09
C PRO A 12 -4.33 -15.09 -1.02
N ILE A 13 -4.78 -13.97 -0.48
CA ILE A 13 -4.09 -13.20 0.57
C ILE A 13 -5.15 -12.64 1.53
N LEU A 14 -4.90 -12.75 2.84
CA LEU A 14 -5.66 -12.05 3.87
C LEU A 14 -4.76 -11.00 4.52
N TYR A 15 -5.19 -9.75 4.57
CA TYR A 15 -4.43 -8.66 5.19
C TYR A 15 -4.99 -8.27 6.55
N LEU A 16 -4.11 -8.03 7.53
CA LEU A 16 -4.41 -7.04 8.57
C LEU A 16 -4.27 -5.66 7.92
N HIS A 17 -5.38 -4.93 7.81
CA HIS A 17 -5.46 -3.71 7.01
C HIS A 17 -4.71 -2.54 7.63
N SER A 18 -4.77 -2.41 8.96
CA SER A 18 -4.09 -1.39 9.74
C SER A 18 -4.02 -1.82 11.20
N PRO A 19 -3.09 -1.25 12.00
CA PRO A 19 -3.08 -1.46 13.44
C PRO A 19 -4.43 -1.08 14.08
N ASP A 20 -4.93 -1.96 14.96
CA ASP A 20 -6.04 -1.67 15.85
C ASP A 20 -5.51 -1.65 17.29
N PRO A 21 -5.39 -0.47 17.93
CA PRO A 21 -4.87 -0.37 19.28
C PRO A 21 -5.86 -0.87 20.35
N SER A 22 -7.12 -1.13 19.99
CA SER A 22 -8.13 -1.57 20.94
C SER A 22 -8.06 -3.07 21.26
N VAL A 23 -7.33 -3.85 20.45
CA VAL A 23 -7.18 -5.29 20.60
C VAL A 23 -5.69 -5.62 20.74
N PRO A 24 -5.28 -6.39 21.77
CA PRO A 24 -3.91 -6.88 21.86
C PRO A 24 -3.51 -7.65 20.61
N ILE A 25 -2.38 -7.28 20.00
CA ILE A 25 -1.95 -7.86 18.72
C ILE A 25 -1.86 -9.39 18.75
N GLY A 26 -1.47 -9.98 19.89
CA GLY A 26 -1.40 -11.44 20.05
C GLY A 26 -2.75 -12.15 19.86
N GLU A 27 -3.87 -11.54 20.30
CA GLU A 27 -5.21 -12.08 20.08
C GLU A 27 -5.59 -12.04 18.60
N THR A 28 -5.28 -10.93 17.93
CA THR A 28 -5.48 -10.80 16.48
C THR A 28 -4.67 -11.86 15.71
N LEU A 29 -3.40 -12.06 16.09
CA LEU A 29 -2.52 -13.04 15.43
C LEU A 29 -2.97 -14.49 15.67
N ALA A 30 -3.52 -14.79 16.86
CA ALA A 30 -4.12 -16.10 17.12
C ALA A 30 -5.32 -16.36 16.18
N GLY A 31 -6.19 -15.36 16.00
CA GLY A 31 -7.31 -15.46 15.05
C GLY A 31 -6.85 -15.64 13.59
N ILE A 32 -5.76 -14.95 13.20
CA ILE A 32 -5.14 -15.15 11.87
C ILE A 32 -4.66 -16.60 11.71
N GLN A 33 -4.03 -17.17 12.73
CA GLN A 33 -3.58 -18.56 12.70
C GLN A 33 -4.76 -19.55 12.61
N ASP A 34 -5.82 -19.33 13.38
CA ASP A 34 -7.03 -20.19 13.32
C ASP A 34 -7.65 -20.19 11.91
N LEU A 35 -7.77 -19.00 11.30
CA LEU A 35 -8.25 -18.86 9.93
C LEU A 35 -7.33 -19.53 8.90
N TYR A 36 -6.02 -19.48 9.12
CA TYR A 36 -5.05 -20.16 8.25
C TYR A 36 -5.19 -21.68 8.32
N VAL A 37 -5.28 -22.24 9.53
CA VAL A 37 -5.48 -23.69 9.76
C VAL A 37 -6.80 -24.16 9.16
N ALA A 38 -7.86 -23.34 9.25
CA ALA A 38 -9.14 -23.61 8.62
C ALA A 38 -9.11 -23.52 7.08
N GLY A 39 -7.98 -23.12 6.48
CA GLY A 39 -7.83 -22.98 5.03
C GLY A 39 -8.54 -21.77 4.43
N ALA A 40 -8.89 -20.76 5.24
CA ALA A 40 -9.63 -19.59 4.77
C ALA A 40 -8.82 -18.70 3.81
N PHE A 41 -7.48 -18.73 3.92
CA PHE A 41 -6.58 -17.98 3.05
C PHE A 41 -5.25 -18.71 2.83
N ARG A 42 -4.48 -18.29 1.81
CA ARG A 42 -3.19 -18.92 1.44
C ARG A 42 -1.96 -18.15 1.91
N ARG A 43 -2.01 -16.82 1.90
CA ARG A 43 -0.90 -15.95 2.32
C ARG A 43 -1.36 -14.94 3.34
N PHE A 44 -0.56 -14.77 4.39
CA PHE A 44 -0.79 -13.73 5.37
C PHE A 44 -0.12 -12.42 4.91
N GLY A 45 -0.87 -11.33 4.92
CA GLY A 45 -0.41 -9.99 4.60
C GLY A 45 -0.66 -9.00 5.74
N ILE A 46 0.12 -7.92 5.75
CA ILE A 46 -0.03 -6.82 6.71
C ILE A 46 0.07 -5.49 5.98
N SER A 47 -0.57 -4.45 6.50
CA SER A 47 -0.62 -3.14 5.87
C SER A 47 -0.60 -2.03 6.90
N ASN A 48 0.09 -0.93 6.58
CA ASN A 48 0.16 0.29 7.41
C ASN A 48 0.79 0.12 8.82
N TYR A 49 1.48 -0.99 9.10
CA TYR A 49 2.28 -1.19 10.31
C TYR A 49 3.68 -0.57 10.17
N THR A 50 4.25 -0.09 11.25
CA THR A 50 5.64 0.38 11.32
C THR A 50 6.63 -0.79 11.19
N ALA A 51 7.89 -0.50 10.85
CA ALA A 51 8.92 -1.52 10.74
C ALA A 51 9.11 -2.34 12.03
N GLU A 52 8.99 -1.69 13.20
CA GLU A 52 9.06 -2.32 14.51
C GLU A 52 7.89 -3.29 14.73
N GLU A 53 6.67 -2.87 14.44
CA GLU A 53 5.49 -3.72 14.55
C GLU A 53 5.55 -4.91 13.58
N VAL A 54 6.03 -4.70 12.34
CA VAL A 54 6.23 -5.79 11.38
C VAL A 54 7.16 -6.87 11.96
N ARG A 55 8.31 -6.45 12.53
CA ARG A 55 9.26 -7.37 13.13
C ARG A 55 8.66 -8.08 14.34
N SER A 56 7.97 -7.35 15.22
CA SER A 56 7.29 -7.91 16.39
C SER A 56 6.25 -8.97 15.99
N ILE A 57 5.42 -8.69 14.98
CA ILE A 57 4.42 -9.64 14.44
C ILE A 57 5.13 -10.88 13.87
N HIS A 58 6.16 -10.68 13.07
CA HIS A 58 6.92 -11.78 12.47
C HIS A 58 7.55 -12.67 13.55
N ASP A 59 8.22 -12.09 14.53
CA ASP A 59 8.90 -12.83 15.61
C ASP A 59 7.92 -13.57 16.51
N HIS A 60 6.76 -12.97 16.79
CA HIS A 60 5.68 -13.61 17.52
C HIS A 60 5.17 -14.87 16.80
N GLN A 61 4.81 -14.74 15.51
CA GLN A 61 4.33 -15.86 14.70
C GLN A 61 5.41 -16.94 14.58
N ARG A 62 6.66 -16.54 14.31
CA ARG A 62 7.82 -17.43 14.18
C ARG A 62 8.07 -18.23 15.46
N GLY A 63 8.06 -17.59 16.62
CA GLY A 63 8.30 -18.24 17.91
C GLY A 63 7.25 -19.30 18.26
N LYS A 64 6.06 -19.21 17.67
CA LYS A 64 4.96 -20.17 17.84
C LYS A 64 4.85 -21.19 16.70
N GLY A 65 5.66 -21.08 15.65
CA GLY A 65 5.54 -21.91 14.45
C GLY A 65 4.25 -21.63 13.66
N TRP A 66 3.72 -20.42 13.76
CA TRP A 66 2.49 -19.98 13.07
C TRP A 66 2.80 -19.38 11.69
N VAL A 67 1.74 -19.11 10.93
CA VAL A 67 1.84 -18.53 9.58
C VAL A 67 2.55 -17.18 9.60
N LEU A 68 3.62 -17.04 8.83
CA LEU A 68 4.37 -15.78 8.74
C LEU A 68 3.72 -14.81 7.75
N PRO A 69 3.79 -13.48 8.00
CA PRO A 69 3.46 -12.51 6.97
C PRO A 69 4.42 -12.67 5.79
N THR A 70 3.89 -12.67 4.57
CA THR A 70 4.68 -12.81 3.33
C THR A 70 4.46 -11.63 2.37
N VAL A 71 3.54 -10.72 2.69
CA VAL A 71 3.30 -9.49 1.93
C VAL A 71 3.04 -8.33 2.87
N TYR A 72 3.65 -7.19 2.56
CA TYR A 72 3.33 -5.89 3.13
C TYR A 72 2.67 -5.03 2.05
N GLN A 73 1.56 -4.37 2.36
CA GLN A 73 0.95 -3.36 1.50
C GLN A 73 1.14 -1.96 2.09
N GLY A 74 1.70 -1.03 1.32
CA GLY A 74 2.10 0.28 1.85
C GLY A 74 1.96 1.44 0.87
N ASN A 75 1.72 2.65 1.39
CA ASN A 75 1.69 3.87 0.61
C ASN A 75 3.11 4.21 0.12
N TYR A 76 3.34 4.11 -1.18
CA TYR A 76 4.66 4.40 -1.72
C TYR A 76 4.60 5.00 -3.12
N ASN A 77 5.26 6.14 -3.28
CA ASN A 77 5.25 6.97 -4.49
C ASN A 77 6.39 8.01 -4.43
N PRO A 78 6.64 8.77 -5.52
CA PRO A 78 7.74 9.74 -5.57
C PRO A 78 7.80 10.76 -4.41
N VAL A 79 6.66 11.04 -3.76
CA VAL A 79 6.56 12.01 -2.66
C VAL A 79 6.28 11.38 -1.29
N ALA A 80 6.15 10.05 -1.21
CA ALA A 80 5.93 9.28 0.01
C ALA A 80 6.98 8.16 0.11
N ARG A 81 8.18 8.52 0.59
CA ARG A 81 9.38 7.66 0.56
C ARG A 81 9.94 7.30 1.94
N THR A 82 9.16 7.52 3.00
CA THR A 82 9.61 7.28 4.39
C THR A 82 9.98 5.82 4.65
N TYR A 83 9.37 4.88 3.93
CA TYR A 83 9.63 3.46 4.04
C TYR A 83 11.04 3.04 3.60
N GLU A 84 11.74 3.84 2.79
CA GLU A 84 13.09 3.53 2.30
C GLU A 84 14.12 3.43 3.41
N LYS A 85 13.92 4.17 4.51
CA LYS A 85 14.90 4.21 5.61
C LYS A 85 14.89 2.95 6.47
N ASN A 86 13.69 2.49 6.84
CA ASN A 86 13.52 1.50 7.91
C ASN A 86 12.64 0.31 7.52
N LEU A 87 11.57 0.54 6.75
CA LEU A 87 10.62 -0.51 6.42
C LEU A 87 11.19 -1.46 5.36
N PHE A 88 11.64 -0.95 4.21
CA PHE A 88 12.20 -1.82 3.15
C PHE A 88 13.33 -2.71 3.67
N PRO A 89 14.35 -2.20 4.38
CA PRO A 89 15.39 -3.07 4.96
C PRO A 89 14.82 -4.19 5.84
N THR A 90 13.83 -3.87 6.68
CA THR A 90 13.15 -4.86 7.53
C THR A 90 12.40 -5.90 6.70
N LEU A 91 11.68 -5.49 5.66
CA LEU A 91 10.97 -6.43 4.79
C LEU A 91 11.92 -7.35 4.03
N ARG A 92 13.07 -6.84 3.56
CA ARG A 92 14.09 -7.65 2.91
C ARG A 92 14.68 -8.70 3.84
N GLU A 93 15.05 -8.30 5.05
CA GLU A 93 15.58 -9.21 6.07
C GLU A 93 14.59 -10.35 6.39
N LEU A 94 13.29 -10.03 6.45
CA LEU A 94 12.23 -10.98 6.79
C LEU A 94 11.67 -11.75 5.58
N GLY A 95 12.14 -11.47 4.36
CA GLY A 95 11.63 -12.10 3.13
C GLY A 95 10.17 -11.76 2.80
N ILE A 96 9.73 -10.53 3.11
CA ILE A 96 8.37 -10.04 2.90
C ILE A 96 8.32 -9.18 1.64
N ALA A 97 7.46 -9.54 0.69
CA ALA A 97 7.24 -8.75 -0.53
C ALA A 97 6.51 -7.43 -0.21
N PHE A 98 6.77 -6.36 -0.96
CA PHE A 98 6.10 -5.07 -0.81
C PHE A 98 5.19 -4.74 -1.98
N TYR A 99 3.92 -4.46 -1.69
CA TYR A 99 2.92 -4.02 -2.67
C TYR A 99 2.63 -2.53 -2.47
N ALA A 100 3.12 -1.70 -3.40
CA ALA A 100 2.95 -0.25 -3.37
C ALA A 100 1.52 0.15 -3.76
N TYR A 101 0.77 0.71 -2.82
CA TYR A 101 -0.48 1.40 -3.14
C TYR A 101 -0.25 2.91 -3.31
N SER A 102 -1.20 3.55 -3.98
CA SER A 102 -1.15 4.99 -4.32
C SER A 102 0.13 5.41 -5.07
N PRO A 103 0.53 4.71 -6.16
CA PRO A 103 1.74 5.07 -6.91
C PRO A 103 1.69 6.47 -7.52
N ALA A 104 0.48 6.98 -7.84
CA ALA A 104 0.24 8.36 -8.26
C ALA A 104 -0.22 9.29 -7.11
N ALA A 105 0.01 8.90 -5.85
CA ALA A 105 -0.40 9.64 -4.65
C ALA A 105 -1.89 10.01 -4.63
N GLY A 106 -2.78 9.05 -4.97
CA GLY A 106 -4.22 9.32 -5.08
C GLY A 106 -4.60 10.29 -6.20
N GLY A 107 -3.74 10.41 -7.21
CA GLY A 107 -3.86 11.40 -8.27
C GLY A 107 -3.37 12.79 -7.86
N PHE A 108 -2.69 12.95 -6.73
CA PHE A 108 -2.02 14.22 -6.40
C PHE A 108 -1.01 14.60 -7.47
N LEU A 109 -0.19 13.65 -7.91
CA LEU A 109 0.87 13.85 -8.92
C LEU A 109 0.34 14.13 -10.33
N THR A 110 -0.98 14.08 -10.53
CA THR A 110 -1.63 14.45 -11.80
C THR A 110 -2.29 15.82 -11.75
N LYS A 111 -2.24 16.51 -10.59
CA LYS A 111 -2.94 17.77 -10.34
C LYS A 111 -1.99 18.95 -10.32
N THR A 112 -2.54 20.13 -10.54
CA THR A 112 -1.94 21.40 -10.15
C THR A 112 -2.26 21.71 -8.69
N LYS A 113 -1.47 22.59 -8.07
CA LYS A 113 -1.76 23.10 -6.71
C LYS A 113 -3.20 23.58 -6.57
N GLN A 114 -3.69 24.35 -7.56
CA GLN A 114 -5.04 24.90 -7.53
C GLN A 114 -6.11 23.80 -7.52
N GLN A 115 -5.97 22.77 -8.36
CA GLN A 115 -6.92 21.65 -8.42
C GLN A 115 -6.95 20.81 -7.12
N VAL A 116 -5.84 20.74 -6.38
CA VAL A 116 -5.82 20.10 -5.05
C VAL A 116 -6.60 20.95 -4.04
N LEU A 117 -6.38 22.27 -4.02
CA LEU A 117 -7.06 23.19 -3.12
C LEU A 117 -8.56 23.32 -3.39
N GLU A 118 -8.96 23.20 -4.66
CA GLU A 118 -10.37 23.14 -5.08
C GLU A 118 -11.03 21.79 -4.82
N GLY A 119 -10.26 20.79 -4.37
CA GLY A 119 -10.80 19.46 -4.05
C GLY A 119 -11.24 18.66 -5.27
N LYS A 120 -10.39 18.52 -6.30
CA LYS A 120 -10.73 17.67 -7.46
C LYS A 120 -10.47 16.19 -7.19
N GLY A 121 -11.33 15.32 -7.73
CA GLY A 121 -11.18 13.85 -7.62
C GLY A 121 -11.21 13.37 -6.17
N ARG A 122 -10.22 12.59 -5.74
CA ARG A 122 -10.10 12.07 -4.36
C ARG A 122 -9.90 13.14 -3.28
N PHE A 123 -9.68 14.39 -3.66
CA PHE A 123 -9.63 15.54 -2.74
C PHE A 123 -10.98 16.25 -2.63
N SER A 124 -12.01 15.79 -3.34
CA SER A 124 -13.36 16.35 -3.26
C SER A 124 -14.01 15.97 -1.95
N LYS A 125 -14.76 16.89 -1.33
CA LYS A 125 -15.63 16.59 -0.19
C LYS A 125 -16.60 15.43 -0.48
N SER A 126 -17.00 15.25 -1.75
CA SER A 126 -17.86 14.13 -2.16
C SER A 126 -17.18 12.77 -2.05
N ALA A 127 -15.85 12.72 -1.89
CA ALA A 127 -15.10 11.49 -1.64
C ALA A 127 -15.15 11.04 -0.15
N GLY A 128 -15.85 11.77 0.73
CA GLY A 128 -16.04 11.40 2.12
C GLY A 128 -14.71 11.27 2.88
N SER A 129 -14.57 10.22 3.70
CA SER A 129 -13.36 9.97 4.50
C SER A 129 -12.07 9.84 3.68
N PHE A 130 -12.16 9.48 2.39
CA PHE A 130 -11.00 9.50 1.51
C PHE A 130 -10.48 10.92 1.29
N SER A 131 -11.37 11.91 1.20
CA SER A 131 -10.96 13.32 1.07
C SER A 131 -10.02 13.71 2.22
N ASP A 132 -10.46 13.47 3.45
CA ASP A 132 -9.71 13.82 4.65
C ASP A 132 -8.36 13.11 4.70
N LEU A 133 -8.34 11.80 4.38
CA LEU A 133 -7.13 11.00 4.31
C LEU A 133 -6.12 11.56 3.29
N TYR A 134 -6.54 11.81 2.05
CA TYR A 134 -5.63 12.28 1.00
C TYR A 134 -5.17 13.72 1.22
N HIS A 135 -6.02 14.58 1.80
CA HIS A 135 -5.59 15.90 2.26
C HIS A 135 -4.53 15.79 3.36
N ALA A 136 -4.72 14.94 4.37
CA ALA A 136 -3.73 14.75 5.43
C ALA A 136 -2.37 14.26 4.90
N LEU A 137 -2.39 13.33 3.93
CA LEU A 137 -1.15 12.78 3.35
C LEU A 137 -0.42 13.78 2.44
N TYR A 138 -1.16 14.50 1.58
CA TYR A 138 -0.56 15.19 0.43
C TYR A 138 -0.79 16.70 0.37
N ASN A 139 -1.81 17.25 1.03
CA ASN A 139 -2.11 18.69 1.00
C ASN A 139 -1.23 19.47 1.99
N ARG A 140 0.09 19.35 1.84
CA ARG A 140 1.10 20.01 2.67
C ARG A 140 1.83 21.07 1.85
N PRO A 141 2.18 22.25 2.41
CA PRO A 141 2.80 23.33 1.65
C PRO A 141 4.04 22.92 0.84
N SER A 142 4.90 22.06 1.41
CA SER A 142 6.09 21.54 0.74
C SER A 142 5.74 20.65 -0.47
N LEU A 143 4.74 19.79 -0.35
CA LEU A 143 4.30 18.92 -1.44
C LEU A 143 3.56 19.69 -2.53
N LEU A 144 2.73 20.67 -2.16
CA LEU A 144 2.08 21.55 -3.13
C LEU A 144 3.10 22.34 -3.96
N LYS A 145 4.22 22.75 -3.35
CA LYS A 145 5.34 23.38 -4.06
C LYS A 145 6.03 22.39 -4.99
N ALA A 146 6.20 21.13 -4.56
CA ALA A 146 6.84 20.08 -5.35
C ALA A 146 6.07 19.72 -6.63
N LEU A 147 4.75 19.99 -6.72
CA LEU A 147 3.98 19.76 -7.95
C LEU A 147 4.54 20.54 -9.14
N ALA A 148 5.03 21.77 -8.95
CA ALA A 148 5.62 22.55 -10.04
C ALA A 148 6.84 21.83 -10.63
N SER A 149 7.79 21.43 -9.76
CA SER A 149 8.97 20.67 -10.18
C SER A 149 8.62 19.31 -10.77
N TRP A 150 7.59 18.64 -10.25
CA TRP A 150 7.10 17.37 -10.81
C TRP A 150 6.60 17.52 -12.26
N HIS A 151 5.83 18.58 -12.54
CA HIS A 151 5.35 18.85 -13.90
C HIS A 151 6.47 19.29 -14.85
N GLU A 152 7.49 19.99 -14.36
CA GLU A 152 8.71 20.27 -15.13
C GLU A 152 9.44 18.98 -15.53
N ILE A 153 9.66 18.07 -14.57
CA ILE A 153 10.27 16.76 -14.83
C ILE A 153 9.42 15.95 -15.82
N ALA A 154 8.10 15.97 -15.68
CA ALA A 154 7.18 15.28 -16.60
C ALA A 154 7.27 15.81 -18.04
N ARG A 155 7.35 17.14 -18.20
CA ARG A 155 7.54 17.78 -19.51
C ARG A 155 8.89 17.42 -20.10
N ASP A 156 9.96 17.54 -19.32
CA ASP A 156 11.32 17.29 -19.79
C ASP A 156 11.55 15.80 -20.13
N ALA A 157 10.82 14.90 -19.46
CA ALA A 157 10.78 13.46 -19.76
C ALA A 157 9.77 13.06 -20.84
N GLU A 158 9.06 14.03 -21.44
CA GLU A 158 7.99 13.82 -22.43
C GLU A 158 6.96 12.74 -22.00
N CYS A 159 6.61 12.75 -20.71
CA CYS A 159 5.85 11.68 -20.09
C CYS A 159 4.66 12.27 -19.29
N PRO A 160 3.41 11.84 -19.53
CA PRO A 160 2.28 12.29 -18.75
C PRO A 160 2.53 12.10 -17.24
N PRO A 161 2.15 13.05 -16.36
CA PRO A 161 2.48 12.98 -14.93
C PRO A 161 2.03 11.70 -14.22
N CYS A 162 0.89 11.12 -14.63
CA CYS A 162 0.41 9.84 -14.09
C CYS A 162 1.36 8.68 -14.48
N VAL A 163 1.70 8.61 -15.76
CA VAL A 163 2.60 7.59 -16.32
C VAL A 163 4.00 7.75 -15.73
N LEU A 164 4.47 8.97 -15.54
CA LEU A 164 5.75 9.23 -14.90
C LEU A 164 5.78 8.69 -13.46
N ALA A 165 4.69 8.88 -12.69
CA ALA A 165 4.61 8.38 -11.32
C ALA A 165 4.69 6.84 -11.29
N LEU A 166 3.94 6.16 -12.15
CA LEU A 166 3.98 4.70 -12.27
C LEU A 166 5.36 4.20 -12.71
N ARG A 167 5.96 4.82 -13.73
CA ARG A 167 7.32 4.49 -14.21
C ARG A 167 8.37 4.72 -13.13
N TRP A 168 8.23 5.76 -12.33
CA TRP A 168 9.15 6.00 -11.23
C TRP A 168 9.08 4.88 -10.20
N VAL A 169 7.87 4.47 -9.78
CA VAL A 169 7.71 3.36 -8.83
C VAL A 169 8.24 2.05 -9.42
N ALA A 170 7.95 1.78 -10.69
CA ALA A 170 8.34 0.51 -11.33
C ALA A 170 9.84 0.40 -11.66
N PHE A 171 10.51 1.51 -11.99
CA PHE A 171 11.86 1.47 -12.56
C PHE A 171 12.90 2.35 -11.85
N ASN A 172 12.49 3.23 -10.93
CA ASN A 172 13.37 4.19 -10.27
C ASN A 172 13.19 4.19 -8.75
N SER A 173 12.63 3.10 -8.22
CA SER A 173 12.40 2.90 -6.80
C SER A 173 13.08 1.61 -6.33
N PRO A 174 13.17 1.35 -5.01
CA PRO A 174 13.74 0.13 -4.46
C PRO A 174 12.85 -1.12 -4.59
N LEU A 175 11.76 -1.05 -5.36
CA LEU A 175 10.93 -2.22 -5.63
C LEU A 175 11.62 -3.12 -6.64
N GLU A 176 11.67 -4.41 -6.35
CA GLU A 176 12.35 -5.40 -7.16
C GLU A 176 11.44 -6.63 -7.36
N ALA A 177 11.25 -7.01 -8.62
CA ALA A 177 10.41 -8.16 -8.97
C ALA A 177 10.95 -9.48 -8.38
N GLU A 178 12.27 -9.58 -8.18
CA GLU A 178 12.92 -10.75 -7.55
C GLU A 178 12.48 -10.95 -6.10
N HIS A 179 12.10 -9.87 -5.41
CA HIS A 179 11.52 -9.93 -4.06
C HIS A 179 9.99 -10.16 -4.06
N GLY A 180 9.40 -10.35 -5.25
CA GLY A 180 7.95 -10.48 -5.42
C GLY A 180 7.20 -9.17 -5.22
N ASP A 181 7.87 -8.01 -5.28
CA ASP A 181 7.24 -6.71 -5.12
C ASP A 181 6.27 -6.41 -6.27
N ALA A 182 5.27 -5.57 -5.99
CA ALA A 182 4.26 -5.21 -6.97
C ALA A 182 3.78 -3.76 -6.81
N VAL A 183 3.17 -3.24 -7.87
CA VAL A 183 2.50 -1.93 -7.88
C VAL A 183 1.00 -2.15 -8.00
N ILE A 184 0.23 -1.56 -7.09
CA ILE A 184 -1.24 -1.59 -7.13
C ILE A 184 -1.72 -0.34 -7.88
N VAL A 185 -2.20 -0.55 -9.10
CA VAL A 185 -2.80 0.49 -9.92
C VAL A 185 -4.28 0.64 -9.55
N GLY A 186 -4.74 1.89 -9.46
CA GLY A 186 -6.15 2.19 -9.24
C GLY A 186 -6.62 3.26 -10.21
N ALA A 187 -7.77 3.01 -10.83
CA ALA A 187 -8.44 3.89 -11.78
C ALA A 187 -9.82 4.30 -11.25
N GLY A 188 -10.32 5.46 -11.68
CA GLY A 188 -11.66 5.97 -11.37
C GLY A 188 -12.62 5.94 -12.57
N ASP A 189 -12.10 5.70 -13.77
CA ASP A 189 -12.85 5.53 -15.02
C ASP A 189 -12.08 4.56 -15.93
N ILE A 190 -12.65 4.20 -17.08
CA ILE A 190 -12.09 3.19 -18.00
C ILE A 190 -10.93 3.73 -18.87
N ASP A 191 -10.83 5.06 -19.01
CA ASP A 191 -9.80 5.70 -19.82
C ASP A 191 -8.47 5.80 -19.06
N GLN A 192 -8.51 5.64 -17.73
CA GLN A 192 -7.36 5.60 -16.81
C GLN A 192 -6.74 4.21 -16.67
#